data_AF-A0A5J4P5W3-F1
#
_entry.id   AF-A0A5J4P5W3-F1
#
_cell.length_a   1.000
_cell.length_b   1.000
_cell.length_c   1.000
_cell.angle_alpha   90.00
_cell.angle_beta   90.00
_cell.angle_gamma   90.00
#
_symmetry.space_group_name_H-M   'P 1'
#
loop_
_entity.id
_entity.type
_entity.pdbx_description
1 polymer ?
#
loop_
_entity_poly.entity_id
_entity_poly.type
_entity_poly.pdbx_seq_one_letter_code
_entity_poly.pdbx_strand_id
1 'polypeptide(L)'
;IIDIGPDAGRLGGQIVYEGDMKDLRKGSNSHTVHYLLGEEKIPLPSHRRQWNNYIEIKGARENNLKGIDVRFPLNVMTVVTGVSGSGKSTLVRDVFYCALKRELDEYSDRPGEFVSMEGDLKSLYHVEFADQNPIGRSSRSNPVTYIKAYDEIRKLWSEQPLAKQLGYTAGFFSFNNDGGRCE
;
A
#
# COMPACT_ATOMS: atom_id res chain seq x y z
N ILE A 1 5.03 4.25 29.16
CA ILE A 1 5.35 4.36 27.73
C ILE A 1 6.84 4.15 27.59
N ILE A 2 7.23 3.34 26.63
CA ILE A 2 8.62 3.29 26.14
C ILE A 2 8.53 3.65 24.67
N ASP A 3 9.26 4.67 24.25
CA ASP A 3 9.37 5.09 22.85
C ASP A 3 10.79 4.87 22.35
N ILE A 4 10.90 4.33 21.14
CA ILE A 4 12.15 3.79 20.61
C ILE A 4 12.48 4.43 19.26
N GLY A 5 13.69 4.95 19.19
CA GLY A 5 14.30 5.56 18.02
C GLY A 5 13.85 7.00 17.85
N PRO A 6 14.77 7.97 17.69
CA PRO A 6 14.37 9.28 17.21
C PRO A 6 13.84 9.18 15.77
N ASP A 7 14.39 8.23 14.99
CA ASP A 7 14.03 7.95 13.60
C ASP A 7 14.04 6.43 13.31
N ALA A 8 13.77 6.06 12.05
CA ALA A 8 13.79 4.68 11.59
C ALA A 8 15.18 4.14 11.21
N GLY A 9 15.33 2.81 11.23
CA GLY A 9 16.51 2.10 10.73
C GLY A 9 17.79 2.44 11.49
N ARG A 10 18.87 2.76 10.76
CA ARG A 10 20.19 3.08 11.34
C ARG A 10 20.20 4.34 12.22
N LEU A 11 19.16 5.18 12.12
CA LEU A 11 19.00 6.39 12.91
C LEU A 11 18.14 6.15 14.17
N GLY A 12 17.63 4.94 14.36
CA GLY A 12 16.84 4.53 15.51
C GLY A 12 17.64 3.78 16.58
N GLY A 13 16.98 2.86 17.28
CA GLY A 13 17.63 1.90 18.18
C GLY A 13 18.04 2.44 19.55
N GLN A 14 17.54 3.61 19.93
CA GLN A 14 17.77 4.23 21.24
C GLN A 14 16.42 4.45 21.94
N ILE A 15 16.38 4.38 23.26
CA ILE A 15 15.18 4.77 24.00
C ILE A 15 15.11 6.30 24.01
N VAL A 16 14.07 6.89 23.41
CA VAL A 16 13.87 8.35 23.36
C VAL A 16 12.94 8.86 24.45
N TYR A 17 12.11 7.98 25.00
CA TYR A 17 11.28 8.26 26.16
C TYR A 17 11.01 6.97 26.95
N GLU A 18 11.09 7.05 28.28
CA GLU A 18 10.66 6.00 29.20
C GLU A 18 10.01 6.66 30.42
N GLY A 19 8.74 6.35 30.67
CA GLY A 19 8.00 6.92 31.79
C GLY A 19 6.49 6.77 31.67
N ASP A 20 5.75 7.20 32.70
CA ASP A 20 4.28 7.15 32.68
C ASP A 20 3.67 8.21 31.75
N MET A 21 2.45 7.96 31.28
CA MET A 21 1.67 8.92 30.46
C MET A 21 1.41 10.26 31.18
N LYS A 22 1.34 10.23 32.50
CA LYS A 22 1.08 11.40 33.36
C LYS A 22 2.31 12.32 33.48
N ASP A 23 3.49 11.82 33.13
CA ASP A 23 4.76 12.55 33.24
C ASP A 23 5.25 13.09 31.90
N LEU A 24 4.42 13.05 30.85
CA LEU A 24 4.76 13.57 29.53
C LEU A 24 5.10 15.05 29.59
N ARG A 25 6.28 15.42 29.07
CA ARG A 25 6.76 16.80 29.03
C ARG A 25 7.02 17.24 27.59
N LYS A 26 6.67 18.49 27.33
CA LYS A 26 6.97 19.21 26.09
C LYS A 26 8.47 19.28 25.84
N GLY A 27 8.87 19.32 24.56
CA GLY A 27 10.28 19.39 24.18
C GLY A 27 11.08 18.11 24.41
N SER A 28 10.40 16.97 24.54
CA SER A 28 11.06 15.65 24.51
C SER A 28 11.70 15.39 23.14
N ASN A 29 12.62 14.44 23.02
CA ASN A 29 13.12 14.01 21.71
C ASN A 29 12.24 12.93 21.03
N SER A 30 10.98 12.80 21.46
CA SER A 30 10.04 11.75 21.02
C SER A 30 8.93 12.34 20.16
N HIS A 31 8.83 11.88 18.91
CA HIS A 31 7.70 12.22 18.05
C HIS A 31 6.37 11.78 18.68
N THR A 32 6.33 10.60 19.31
CA THR A 32 5.13 10.11 20.00
C THR A 32 4.64 11.10 21.05
N VAL A 33 5.55 11.61 21.89
CA VAL A 33 5.22 12.61 22.91
C VAL A 33 4.75 13.91 22.26
N HIS A 34 5.39 14.37 21.18
CA HIS A 34 4.95 15.57 20.46
C HIS A 34 3.51 15.44 19.94
N TYR A 35 3.13 14.29 19.38
CA TYR A 35 1.75 14.03 18.93
C TYR A 35 0.77 13.92 20.11
N LEU A 36 1.14 13.23 21.20
CA LEU A 36 0.29 13.08 22.38
C LEU A 36 0.03 14.41 23.09
N LEU A 37 1.02 15.30 23.14
CA LEU A 37 0.91 16.64 23.73
C LEU A 37 0.36 17.68 22.74
N GLY A 38 0.17 17.31 21.47
CA GLY A 38 -0.33 18.19 20.41
C GLY A 38 0.65 19.29 19.99
N GLU A 39 1.95 19.10 20.20
CA GLU A 39 3.03 19.93 19.62
C GLU A 39 3.14 19.67 18.11
N GLU A 40 2.96 18.42 17.70
CA GLU A 40 2.78 17.99 16.32
C GLU A 40 1.33 17.57 16.07
N LYS A 41 0.79 17.90 14.90
CA LYS A 41 -0.59 17.57 14.50
C LYS A 41 -0.66 17.27 13.01
N ILE A 42 -1.55 16.36 12.64
CA ILE A 42 -1.91 16.14 11.23
C ILE A 42 -2.90 17.24 10.83
N PRO A 43 -2.56 18.14 9.89
CA PRO A 43 -3.43 19.23 9.51
C PRO A 43 -4.67 18.69 8.80
N LEU A 44 -5.82 19.30 9.07
CA LEU A 44 -7.04 19.04 8.31
C LEU A 44 -6.97 19.79 6.98
N PRO A 45 -7.41 19.17 5.87
CA PRO A 45 -7.50 19.88 4.60
C PRO A 45 -8.51 21.03 4.73
N SER A 46 -8.14 22.21 4.22
CA SER A 46 -9.00 23.40 4.25
C SER A 46 -10.29 23.22 3.45
N HIS A 47 -10.23 22.43 2.37
CA HIS A 47 -11.37 22.13 1.51
C HIS A 47 -11.39 20.65 1.13
N ARG A 48 -12.59 20.06 1.08
CA ARG A 48 -12.82 18.73 0.51
C ARG A 48 -13.30 18.88 -0.92
N ARG A 49 -12.74 18.06 -1.82
CA ARG A 49 -13.13 18.05 -3.23
C ARG A 49 -14.59 17.60 -3.37
N GLN A 50 -15.37 18.38 -4.12
CA GLN A 50 -16.70 17.97 -4.55
C GLN A 50 -16.59 16.86 -5.61
N TRP A 51 -17.60 16.03 -5.70
CA TRP A 51 -17.65 14.91 -6.64
C TRP A 51 -19.03 14.86 -7.30
N ASN A 52 -19.05 14.55 -8.60
CA ASN A 52 -20.28 14.37 -9.37
C ASN A 52 -20.38 12.96 -9.96
N ASN A 53 -19.25 12.23 -10.00
CA ASN A 53 -19.15 10.91 -10.59
C ASN A 53 -19.01 9.87 -9.49
N TYR A 54 -19.60 8.70 -9.67
CA TYR A 54 -19.58 7.63 -8.70
C TYR A 54 -19.75 6.25 -9.34
N ILE A 55 -19.44 5.23 -8.55
CA ILE A 55 -19.79 3.85 -8.83
C ILE A 55 -20.71 3.38 -7.71
N GLU A 56 -21.84 2.80 -8.07
CA GLU A 56 -22.84 2.33 -7.12
C GLU A 56 -22.91 0.80 -7.16
N ILE A 57 -22.75 0.19 -5.99
CA ILE A 57 -23.04 -1.22 -5.77
C ILE A 57 -24.43 -1.30 -5.15
N LYS A 58 -25.33 -2.03 -5.78
CA LYS A 58 -26.69 -2.26 -5.27
C LYS A 58 -26.85 -3.67 -4.70
N GLY A 59 -27.51 -3.77 -3.57
CA GLY A 59 -27.89 -5.02 -2.92
C GLY A 59 -26.72 -5.91 -2.51
N ALA A 60 -25.60 -5.32 -2.07
CA ALA A 60 -24.44 -6.08 -1.59
C ALA A 60 -24.82 -6.91 -0.36
N ARG A 61 -24.67 -8.23 -0.46
CA ARG A 61 -25.13 -9.22 0.54
C ARG A 61 -24.17 -10.38 0.78
N GLU A 62 -22.93 -10.25 0.31
CA GLU A 62 -21.85 -11.19 0.62
C GLU A 62 -21.57 -11.24 2.14
N ASN A 63 -21.34 -12.44 2.67
CA ASN A 63 -21.12 -12.71 4.09
C ASN A 63 -22.19 -12.09 5.02
N ASN A 64 -21.82 -11.09 5.82
CA ASN A 64 -22.70 -10.47 6.81
C ASN A 64 -23.32 -9.14 6.33
N LEU A 65 -23.09 -8.74 5.07
CA LEU A 65 -23.73 -7.58 4.47
C LEU A 65 -25.24 -7.82 4.34
N LYS A 66 -26.04 -6.77 4.56
CA LYS A 66 -27.50 -6.87 4.70
C LYS A 66 -28.27 -6.41 3.45
N GLY A 67 -27.72 -6.63 2.26
CA GLY A 67 -28.31 -6.15 1.01
C GLY A 67 -28.22 -4.63 0.89
N ILE A 68 -27.05 -4.07 1.13
CA ILE A 68 -26.84 -2.61 1.18
C ILE A 68 -26.56 -2.02 -0.20
N ASP A 69 -27.03 -0.80 -0.41
CA ASP A 69 -26.70 0.03 -1.57
C ASP A 69 -25.64 1.07 -1.17
N VAL A 70 -24.53 1.16 -1.90
CA VAL A 70 -23.41 2.05 -1.57
C VAL A 70 -22.86 2.71 -2.82
N ARG A 71 -22.67 4.03 -2.74
CA ARG A 71 -21.96 4.83 -3.75
C ARG A 71 -20.53 5.08 -3.32
N PHE A 72 -19.60 4.83 -4.23
CA PHE A 72 -18.19 5.17 -4.13
C PHE A 72 -17.89 6.35 -5.06
N PRO A 73 -17.73 7.56 -4.51
CA PRO A 73 -17.35 8.73 -5.28
C PRO A 73 -16.00 8.56 -5.99
N LEU A 74 -15.91 9.02 -7.23
CA LEU A 74 -14.67 9.02 -8.00
C LEU A 74 -13.89 10.32 -7.81
N ASN A 75 -12.58 10.25 -8.07
CA ASN A 75 -11.65 11.38 -7.98
C ASN A 75 -11.59 12.07 -6.61
N VAL A 76 -11.95 11.37 -5.54
CA VAL A 76 -11.84 11.87 -4.15
C VAL A 76 -11.36 10.76 -3.22
N MET A 77 -10.84 11.14 -2.06
CA MET A 77 -10.43 10.18 -1.04
C MET A 77 -11.68 9.70 -0.29
N THR A 78 -12.03 8.43 -0.49
CA THR A 78 -13.15 7.77 0.20
C THR A 78 -12.60 6.87 1.30
N VAL A 79 -13.10 7.02 2.52
CA VAL A 79 -12.67 6.22 3.67
C VAL A 79 -13.86 5.38 4.16
N VAL A 80 -13.73 4.06 4.07
CA VAL A 80 -14.73 3.13 4.60
C VAL A 80 -14.35 2.78 6.03
N THR A 81 -15.17 3.20 7.00
CA THR A 81 -14.91 3.05 8.44
C THR A 81 -15.99 2.20 9.13
N GLY A 82 -15.74 1.79 10.36
CA GLY A 82 -16.62 0.91 11.14
C GLY A 82 -15.87 -0.08 12.02
N VAL A 83 -16.57 -0.66 13.01
CA VAL A 83 -15.99 -1.62 13.97
C VAL A 83 -15.45 -2.89 13.31
N SER A 84 -14.53 -3.61 13.96
CA SER A 84 -14.05 -4.90 13.44
C SER A 84 -15.22 -5.86 13.23
N GLY A 85 -15.19 -6.63 12.13
CA GLY A 85 -16.28 -7.53 11.75
C GLY A 85 -17.51 -6.87 11.11
N SER A 86 -17.56 -5.54 10.96
CA SER A 86 -18.71 -4.85 10.35
C SER A 86 -18.90 -5.06 8.84
N GLY A 87 -18.06 -5.87 8.19
CA GLY A 87 -18.14 -6.16 6.75
C GLY A 87 -17.38 -5.19 5.82
N LYS A 88 -16.53 -4.28 6.34
CA LYS A 88 -15.76 -3.32 5.51
C LYS A 88 -14.90 -4.00 4.44
N SER A 89 -14.11 -5.00 4.84
CA SER A 89 -13.24 -5.72 3.91
C SER A 89 -14.04 -6.50 2.89
N THR A 90 -15.16 -7.10 3.29
CA THR A 90 -16.09 -7.77 2.37
C THR A 90 -16.65 -6.79 1.35
N LEU A 91 -17.12 -5.63 1.79
CA LEU A 91 -17.66 -4.62 0.89
C LEU A 91 -16.61 -4.08 -0.09
N VAL A 92 -15.42 -3.71 0.39
CA VAL A 92 -14.40 -3.04 -0.44
C VAL A 92 -13.61 -4.03 -1.30
N ARG A 93 -13.14 -5.13 -0.72
CA ARG A 93 -12.26 -6.09 -1.40
C ARG A 93 -13.07 -7.15 -2.14
N ASP A 94 -13.92 -7.88 -1.42
CA ASP A 94 -14.55 -9.09 -1.96
C ASP A 94 -15.71 -8.74 -2.92
N VAL A 95 -16.43 -7.64 -2.68
CA VAL A 95 -17.51 -7.15 -3.55
C VAL A 95 -16.99 -6.10 -4.52
N PHE A 96 -16.63 -4.90 -4.05
CA PHE A 96 -16.37 -3.75 -4.93
C PHE A 96 -15.15 -3.96 -5.84
N TYR A 97 -13.98 -4.29 -5.28
CA TYR A 97 -12.76 -4.47 -6.06
C TYR A 97 -12.85 -5.65 -7.05
N CYS A 98 -13.33 -6.83 -6.61
CA CYS A 98 -13.53 -7.96 -7.52
C CYS A 98 -14.54 -7.64 -8.63
N ALA A 99 -15.64 -6.94 -8.31
CA ALA A 99 -16.62 -6.51 -9.32
C ALA A 99 -15.99 -5.57 -10.36
N LEU A 100 -15.18 -4.59 -9.92
CA LEU A 100 -14.45 -3.69 -10.82
C LEU A 100 -13.46 -4.41 -11.71
N LYS A 101 -12.68 -5.35 -11.16
CA LYS A 101 -11.76 -6.15 -11.98
C LYS A 101 -12.49 -6.94 -13.07
N ARG A 102 -13.62 -7.55 -12.73
CA ARG A 102 -14.45 -8.27 -13.69
C ARG A 102 -15.01 -7.34 -14.78
N GLU A 103 -15.45 -6.13 -14.42
CA GLU A 103 -15.95 -5.14 -15.39
C GLU A 103 -14.84 -4.66 -16.34
N LEU A 104 -13.60 -4.58 -15.86
CA LEU A 104 -12.42 -4.20 -16.63
C LEU A 104 -11.78 -5.37 -17.40
N ASP A 105 -12.42 -6.55 -17.41
CA ASP A 105 -11.92 -7.79 -18.04
C ASP A 105 -10.54 -8.24 -17.50
N GLU A 106 -10.27 -7.93 -16.23
CA GLU A 106 -9.07 -8.34 -15.52
C GLU A 106 -9.30 -9.64 -14.73
N TYR A 107 -8.27 -10.49 -14.66
CA TYR A 107 -8.32 -11.71 -13.85
C TYR A 107 -8.53 -11.37 -12.36
N SER A 108 -9.58 -11.92 -11.79
CA SER A 108 -9.94 -11.77 -10.38
C SER A 108 -10.72 -12.98 -9.87
N ASP A 109 -10.75 -13.12 -8.55
CA ASP A 109 -11.71 -14.00 -7.89
C ASP A 109 -13.15 -13.59 -8.23
N ARG A 110 -14.08 -14.54 -8.13
CA ARG A 110 -15.50 -14.27 -8.33
C ARG A 110 -15.93 -13.12 -7.39
N PRO A 111 -16.57 -12.06 -7.91
CA PRO A 111 -17.14 -11.02 -7.06
C PRO A 111 -18.15 -11.60 -6.07
N GLY A 112 -18.13 -11.07 -4.84
CA GLY A 112 -19.15 -11.38 -3.83
C GLY A 112 -20.56 -11.07 -4.31
N GLU A 113 -21.58 -11.53 -3.58
CA GLU A 113 -22.97 -11.38 -3.96
C GLU A 113 -23.47 -9.91 -3.89
N PHE A 114 -23.94 -9.39 -5.02
CA PHE A 114 -24.64 -8.11 -5.17
C PHE A 114 -25.64 -8.20 -6.34
N VAL A 115 -26.53 -7.20 -6.47
CA VAL A 115 -27.58 -7.16 -7.51
C VAL A 115 -27.07 -6.55 -8.80
N SER A 116 -26.55 -5.33 -8.75
CA SER A 116 -26.00 -4.62 -9.90
C SER A 116 -24.87 -3.67 -9.50
N MET A 117 -24.02 -3.35 -10.47
CA MET A 117 -23.00 -2.30 -10.37
C MET A 117 -23.27 -1.28 -11.47
N GLU A 118 -23.42 -0.01 -11.09
CA GLU A 118 -23.88 1.07 -11.97
C GLU A 118 -23.04 2.35 -11.76
N GLY A 119 -23.24 3.37 -12.60
CA GLY A 119 -22.54 4.66 -12.52
C GLY A 119 -21.51 4.85 -13.63
N ASP A 120 -20.46 5.61 -13.34
CA ASP A 120 -19.47 6.07 -14.31
C ASP A 120 -18.40 5.01 -14.65
N LEU A 121 -18.79 3.74 -14.82
CA LEU A 121 -17.88 2.61 -15.03
C LEU A 121 -16.96 2.81 -16.25
N LYS A 122 -17.47 3.42 -17.33
CA LYS A 122 -16.71 3.71 -18.55
C LYS A 122 -15.56 4.71 -18.35
N SER A 123 -15.54 5.43 -17.23
CA SER A 123 -14.46 6.36 -16.89
C SER A 123 -13.25 5.68 -16.24
N LEU A 124 -13.40 4.40 -15.86
CA LEU A 124 -12.31 3.61 -15.29
C LEU A 124 -11.50 2.92 -16.38
N TYR A 125 -10.17 3.00 -16.23
CA TYR A 125 -9.22 2.30 -17.10
C TYR A 125 -8.53 1.12 -16.42
N HIS A 126 -8.37 1.20 -15.09
CA HIS A 126 -7.63 0.21 -14.31
C HIS A 126 -8.07 0.31 -12.84
N VAL A 127 -7.97 -0.79 -12.10
CA VAL A 127 -8.14 -0.81 -10.64
C VAL A 127 -6.97 -1.53 -9.98
N GLU A 128 -6.33 -0.88 -9.00
CA GLU A 128 -5.24 -1.47 -8.21
C GLU A 128 -5.65 -1.63 -6.76
N PHE A 129 -5.22 -2.74 -6.15
CA PHE A 129 -5.43 -3.00 -4.73
C PHE A 129 -4.08 -3.17 -4.03
N ALA A 130 -3.66 -2.13 -3.31
CA ALA A 130 -2.49 -2.19 -2.46
C ALA A 130 -2.84 -2.88 -1.12
N ASP A 131 -2.21 -4.02 -0.87
CA ASP A 131 -2.42 -4.83 0.33
C ASP A 131 -1.17 -4.89 1.23
N GLN A 132 -1.25 -5.72 2.28
CA GLN A 132 -0.14 -5.98 3.20
C GLN A 132 0.52 -7.34 2.95
N ASN A 133 0.25 -7.98 1.80
CA ASN A 133 0.91 -9.22 1.47
C ASN A 133 2.41 -8.96 1.22
N PRO A 134 3.29 -9.89 1.61
CA PRO A 134 4.71 -9.74 1.34
C PRO A 134 4.99 -9.58 -0.17
N ILE A 135 5.87 -8.63 -0.50
CA ILE A 135 6.28 -8.32 -1.89
C ILE A 135 6.85 -9.55 -2.62
N GLY A 136 7.45 -10.47 -1.87
CA GLY A 136 7.79 -11.80 -2.37
C GLY A 136 8.05 -12.77 -1.23
N ARG A 137 8.17 -14.05 -1.57
CA ARG A 137 8.34 -15.13 -0.59
C ARG A 137 9.79 -15.59 -0.39
N SER A 138 10.73 -15.04 -1.15
CA SER A 138 12.15 -15.41 -1.10
C SER A 138 13.02 -14.19 -0.81
N SER A 139 14.23 -14.44 -0.28
CA SER A 139 15.25 -13.41 -0.06
C SER A 139 15.72 -12.69 -1.33
N ARG A 140 15.39 -13.25 -2.50
CA ARG A 140 15.66 -12.65 -3.82
C ARG A 140 14.67 -11.55 -4.17
N SER A 141 13.51 -11.50 -3.51
CA SER A 141 12.56 -10.39 -3.64
C SER A 141 12.89 -9.32 -2.61
N ASN A 142 13.32 -8.16 -3.09
CA ASN A 142 13.65 -7.00 -2.28
C ASN A 142 13.14 -5.72 -2.96
N PRO A 143 13.17 -4.56 -2.26
CA PRO A 143 12.63 -3.31 -2.81
C PRO A 143 13.21 -2.94 -4.18
N VAL A 144 14.51 -3.16 -4.38
CA VAL A 144 15.24 -2.77 -5.60
C VAL A 144 14.84 -3.66 -6.79
N THR A 145 14.56 -4.95 -6.55
CA THR A 145 14.01 -5.84 -7.58
C THR A 145 12.55 -5.54 -7.90
N TYR A 146 11.75 -5.17 -6.89
CA TYR A 146 10.31 -4.96 -7.08
C TYR A 146 10.02 -3.73 -7.95
N ILE A 147 10.72 -2.62 -7.68
CA ILE A 147 10.60 -1.39 -8.47
C ILE A 147 11.41 -1.45 -9.79
N LYS A 148 12.03 -2.60 -10.09
CA LYS A 148 12.93 -2.82 -11.24
C LYS A 148 14.15 -1.92 -11.33
N ALA A 149 14.50 -1.19 -10.26
CA ALA A 149 15.73 -0.41 -10.19
C ALA A 149 16.98 -1.29 -10.34
N TYR A 150 16.90 -2.57 -9.95
CA TYR A 150 18.02 -3.50 -10.10
C TYR A 150 18.40 -3.74 -11.57
N ASP A 151 17.44 -3.64 -12.49
CA ASP A 151 17.70 -3.85 -13.91
C ASP A 151 18.60 -2.75 -14.47
N GLU A 152 18.32 -1.49 -14.12
CA GLU A 152 19.16 -0.35 -14.49
C GLU A 152 20.53 -0.40 -13.82
N ILE A 153 20.60 -0.84 -12.55
CA ILE A 153 21.89 -1.06 -11.88
C ILE A 153 22.71 -2.11 -12.64
N ARG A 154 22.13 -3.28 -12.95
CA ARG A 154 22.84 -4.34 -13.69
C ARG A 154 23.29 -3.90 -15.07
N LYS A 155 22.45 -3.12 -15.77
CA LYS A 155 22.80 -2.51 -17.05
C LYS A 155 24.02 -1.59 -16.92
N LEU A 156 23.99 -0.67 -15.94
CA LEU A 156 25.12 0.22 -15.65
C LEU A 156 26.42 -0.55 -15.38
N TRP A 157 26.35 -1.65 -14.62
CA TRP A 157 27.50 -2.50 -14.34
C TRP A 157 28.05 -3.21 -15.57
N SER A 158 27.17 -3.68 -16.47
CA SER A 158 27.58 -4.30 -17.73
C SER A 158 28.24 -3.32 -18.71
N GLU A 159 27.99 -2.01 -18.53
CA GLU A 159 28.56 -0.98 -19.39
C GLU A 159 29.99 -0.55 -18.98
N GLN A 160 30.47 -0.98 -17.81
CA GLN A 160 31.79 -0.63 -17.30
C GLN A 160 32.92 -1.21 -18.18
N PRO A 161 34.07 -0.53 -18.33
CA PRO A 161 35.14 -0.98 -19.22
C PRO A 161 35.63 -2.41 -18.95
N LEU A 162 35.79 -2.77 -17.67
CA LEU A 162 36.20 -4.11 -17.27
C LEU A 162 35.15 -5.16 -17.62
N ALA A 163 33.86 -4.86 -17.40
CA ALA A 163 32.77 -5.75 -17.76
C ALA A 163 32.73 -6.01 -19.27
N LYS A 164 32.93 -4.96 -20.09
CA LYS A 164 33.03 -5.09 -21.55
C LYS A 164 34.22 -5.93 -21.99
N GLN A 165 35.39 -5.73 -21.38
CA GLN A 165 36.60 -6.51 -21.69
C GLN A 165 36.43 -8.01 -21.35
N LEU A 166 35.71 -8.31 -20.27
CA LEU A 166 35.45 -9.69 -19.82
C LEU A 166 34.19 -10.30 -20.45
N GLY A 167 33.45 -9.56 -21.27
CA GLY A 167 32.21 -10.04 -21.90
C GLY A 167 31.03 -10.20 -20.92
N TYR A 168 31.05 -9.53 -19.77
CA TYR A 168 29.99 -9.61 -18.76
C TYR A 168 28.75 -8.81 -19.18
N THR A 169 27.63 -9.51 -19.37
CA THR A 169 26.33 -8.91 -19.64
C THR A 169 25.63 -8.50 -18.34
N ALA A 170 24.51 -7.76 -18.43
CA ALA A 170 23.65 -7.47 -17.28
C ALA A 170 23.16 -8.75 -16.55
N GLY A 171 23.16 -9.91 -17.24
CA GLY A 171 22.85 -11.20 -16.65
C GLY A 171 23.89 -11.66 -15.63
N PHE A 172 25.17 -11.33 -15.84
CA PHE A 172 26.26 -11.68 -14.93
C PHE A 172 26.07 -11.04 -13.54
N PHE A 173 25.59 -9.80 -13.49
CA PHE A 173 25.33 -9.09 -12.25
C PHE A 173 23.98 -9.45 -11.60
N SER A 174 23.32 -10.52 -12.04
CA SER A 174 22.06 -10.98 -11.46
C SER A 174 22.32 -12.06 -10.41
N PHE A 175 21.91 -11.85 -9.17
CA PHE A 175 21.90 -12.90 -8.14
C PHE A 175 20.85 -14.01 -8.40
N ASN A 176 19.99 -13.84 -9.42
CA ASN A 176 19.00 -14.84 -9.81
C ASN A 176 19.52 -15.81 -10.88
N ASN A 177 20.56 -15.42 -11.63
CA ASN A 177 21.10 -16.20 -12.74
C ASN A 177 22.41 -16.88 -12.34
N ASP A 178 22.73 -17.98 -13.01
CA ASP A 178 24.03 -18.63 -12.86
C ASP A 178 25.13 -17.81 -13.57
N GLY A 179 26.38 -17.97 -13.13
CA GLY A 179 27.56 -17.36 -13.75
C GLY A 179 28.24 -16.27 -12.90
N GLY A 180 27.48 -15.33 -12.33
CA GLY A 180 28.07 -14.23 -11.52
C GLY A 180 27.60 -14.16 -10.06
N ARG A 181 26.71 -15.07 -9.65
CA ARG A 181 26.30 -15.22 -8.24
C ARG A 181 27.24 -16.17 -7.50
N CYS A 182 27.27 -16.08 -6.17
CA CYS A 182 27.92 -17.08 -5.32
C CYS A 182 27.24 -18.45 -5.49
N GLU A 183 28.03 -19.51 -5.59
CA GLU A 183 27.59 -20.92 -5.58
C GLU A 183 27.72 -21.54 -4.19
#